data_AF-A0A0A9DV77-F1
#
_entry.id   AF-A0A0A9DV77-F1
#
_cell.length_a   1.000
_cell.length_b   1.000
_cell.length_c   1.000
_cell.angle_alpha   90.00
_cell.angle_beta   90.00
_cell.angle_gamma   90.00
#
_symmetry.space_group_name_H-M   'P 1'
#
loop_
_entity.id
_entity.type
_entity.pdbx_description
1 polymer ?
#
loop_
_entity_poly.entity_id
_entity_poly.type
_entity_poly.pdbx_seq_one_letter_code
_entity_poly.pdbx_strand_id
1 'polypeptide(L)'
;MACSLLETCGRFLYRSPETKIRMSNMLEIVRRLKNVKNLDLHHSTLVENAYYLCKPPERSSRVSKVWPPLHQYIRRLLFSNLDKSTVQHVLRQLRKLPWAECEQYLVKSFLKVHKGK
;
A
#
# COMPACT_ATOMS: atom_id res chain seq x y z
N MET A 1 11.74 19.46 -18.82
CA MET A 1 13.04 18.96 -18.32
C MET A 1 13.11 18.90 -16.80
N ALA A 2 12.95 20.02 -16.07
CA ALA A 2 13.03 20.01 -14.60
C ALA A 2 12.07 19.02 -13.93
N CYS A 3 10.81 18.95 -14.37
CA CYS A 3 9.85 17.99 -13.82
C CYS A 3 10.22 16.53 -14.10
N SER A 4 10.80 16.21 -15.26
CA SER A 4 11.26 14.85 -15.59
C SER A 4 12.40 14.38 -14.67
N LEU A 5 13.27 15.31 -14.23
CA LEU A 5 14.28 15.01 -13.22
C LEU A 5 13.65 14.79 -11.84
N LEU A 6 12.67 15.62 -11.45
CA LEU A 6 11.93 15.43 -10.20
C LEU A 6 11.19 14.09 -10.16
N GLU A 7 10.59 13.66 -11.27
CA GLU A 7 9.90 12.38 -11.40
C GLU A 7 10.83 11.17 -11.23
N THR A 8 12.08 11.26 -11.70
CA THR A 8 13.03 10.14 -11.68
C THR A 8 13.80 10.03 -10.37
N CYS A 9 14.40 11.12 -9.89
CA CYS A 9 15.29 11.08 -8.72
C CYS A 9 14.77 11.88 -7.51
N GLY A 10 13.74 12.71 -7.68
CA GLY A 10 13.31 13.64 -6.63
C GLY A 10 12.83 12.96 -5.35
N ARG A 11 12.16 11.80 -5.44
CA ARG A 11 11.74 11.01 -4.26
C ARG A 11 12.92 10.44 -3.48
N PHE A 12 13.98 10.03 -4.18
CA PHE A 12 15.21 9.54 -3.53
C PHE A 12 15.89 10.69 -2.78
N LEU A 13 16.13 11.81 -3.47
CA LEU A 13 16.78 12.99 -2.89
C LEU A 13 16.00 13.59 -1.72
N TYR A 14 14.67 13.52 -1.72
CA TYR A 14 13.84 14.00 -0.62
C TYR A 14 13.86 13.08 0.61
N ARG A 15 14.13 11.78 0.42
CA ARG A 15 14.16 10.79 1.52
C ARG A 15 15.53 10.63 2.14
N SER A 16 16.59 10.84 1.37
CA SER A 16 17.97 10.76 1.86
C SER A 16 18.27 11.91 2.83
N PRO A 17 18.75 11.64 4.06
CA PRO A 17 18.93 12.66 5.09
C PRO A 17 19.91 13.76 4.69
N GLU A 18 20.94 13.40 3.93
CA GLU A 18 22.00 14.30 3.45
C GLU A 18 21.49 15.35 2.45
N THR A 19 20.52 14.98 1.59
CA THR A 19 20.03 15.84 0.50
C THR A 19 18.64 16.42 0.76
N LYS A 20 17.94 15.95 1.80
CA LYS A 20 16.54 16.29 2.10
C LYS A 20 16.29 17.80 2.21
N ILE A 21 17.17 18.53 2.90
CA ILE A 21 17.02 19.99 3.09
C ILE A 21 17.09 20.72 1.75
N ARG A 22 18.12 20.42 0.95
CA ARG A 22 18.32 21.02 -0.38
C ARG A 22 17.14 20.70 -1.31
N MET A 23 16.68 19.44 -1.29
CA MET A 23 15.56 19.01 -2.12
C MET A 23 14.24 19.68 -1.69
N SER A 24 14.00 19.83 -0.39
CA SER A 24 12.81 20.53 0.11
C SER A 24 12.77 21.99 -0.36
N ASN A 25 13.89 22.70 -0.26
CA ASN A 25 14.00 24.09 -0.72
C ASN A 25 13.77 24.20 -2.24
N MET A 26 14.32 23.26 -3.01
CA MET A 26 14.13 23.22 -4.47
C MET A 26 12.65 23.02 -4.85
N LEU A 27 11.95 22.10 -4.17
CA LEU A 27 10.52 21.86 -4.39
C LEU A 27 9.67 23.10 -4.07
N GLU A 28 10.04 23.86 -3.04
CA GLU A 28 9.36 25.11 -2.68
C GLU A 28 9.54 26.20 -3.75
N ILE A 29 10.77 26.35 -4.28
CA ILE A 29 11.07 27.27 -5.38
C ILE A 29 10.24 26.91 -6.62
N VAL A 30 10.22 25.64 -7.01
CA VAL A 30 9.46 25.16 -8.17
C VAL A 30 7.97 25.44 -8.00
N ARG A 31 7.42 25.22 -6.80
CA ARG A 31 6.02 25.51 -6.47
C ARG A 31 5.71 27.01 -6.50
N ARG A 32 6.61 27.86 -6.01
CA ARG A 32 6.45 29.32 -6.07
C ARG A 32 6.50 29.83 -7.51
N LEU A 33 7.43 29.32 -8.32
CA LEU A 33 7.54 29.67 -9.74
C LEU A 33 6.27 29.33 -10.51
N LYS A 34 5.62 28.21 -10.21
CA LYS A 34 4.30 27.85 -10.76
C LYS A 34 3.28 28.99 -10.60
N ASN A 35 3.21 29.56 -9.39
CA ASN A 35 2.22 30.58 -9.04
C ASN A 35 2.55 31.96 -9.61
N VAL A 36 3.84 32.32 -9.67
CA VAL A 36 4.25 33.66 -10.13
C VAL A 36 4.27 33.75 -11.66
N LYS A 37 4.60 32.65 -12.35
CA LYS A 37 4.77 32.64 -13.81
C LYS A 37 3.45 32.44 -14.59
N ASN A 38 2.30 32.28 -13.93
CA ASN A 38 1.00 31.98 -14.55
C ASN A 38 1.13 30.97 -15.69
N LEU A 39 1.73 29.81 -15.38
CA LEU A 39 1.99 28.77 -16.36
C LEU A 39 0.67 28.29 -16.98
N ASP A 40 0.72 27.92 -18.26
CA ASP A 40 -0.39 27.23 -18.92
C ASP A 40 -0.82 25.98 -18.11
N LEU A 41 -2.11 25.64 -18.21
CA LEU A 41 -2.74 24.60 -17.39
C LEU A 41 -1.96 23.28 -17.45
N HIS A 42 -1.52 22.88 -18.64
CA HIS A 42 -0.75 21.65 -18.83
C HIS A 42 0.55 21.65 -18.00
N HIS A 43 1.32 22.74 -18.07
CA HIS A 43 2.58 22.89 -17.36
C HIS A 43 2.38 23.01 -15.85
N SER A 44 1.32 23.70 -15.42
CA SER A 44 0.94 23.82 -14.02
C SER A 44 0.65 22.44 -13.41
N THR A 45 -0.15 21.61 -14.10
CA THR A 45 -0.44 20.24 -13.69
C THR A 45 0.82 19.37 -13.65
N LEU A 46 1.71 19.50 -14.63
CA LEU A 46 2.95 18.73 -14.69
C LEU A 46 3.86 19.03 -13.49
N VAL A 47 3.99 20.30 -13.09
CA VAL A 47 4.71 20.70 -11.88
C VAL A 47 4.07 20.15 -10.60
N GLU A 48 2.74 20.20 -10.52
CA GLU A 48 1.98 19.69 -9.36
C GLU A 48 2.18 18.19 -9.17
N ASN A 49 2.08 17.42 -10.25
CA ASN A 49 2.30 15.98 -10.25
C ASN A 49 3.73 15.62 -9.80
N ALA A 50 4.74 16.27 -10.39
CA ALA A 50 6.14 16.04 -10.03
C ALA A 50 6.42 16.40 -8.55
N TYR A 51 5.83 17.49 -8.04
CA TYR A 51 5.94 17.89 -6.64
C TYR A 51 5.36 16.82 -5.70
N TYR A 52 4.12 16.38 -5.94
CA TYR A 52 3.46 15.39 -5.09
C TYR A 52 4.03 13.97 -5.22
N LEU A 53 4.70 13.66 -6.32
CA LEU A 53 5.48 12.42 -6.47
C LEU A 53 6.71 12.43 -5.57
N CYS A 54 7.41 13.57 -5.45
CA CYS A 54 8.58 13.72 -4.58
C CYS A 54 8.20 13.78 -3.10
N LYS A 55 7.22 14.63 -2.77
CA LYS A 55 6.71 14.87 -1.42
C LYS A 55 5.24 14.43 -1.37
N PRO A 56 4.99 13.11 -1.29
CA PRO A 56 3.63 12.62 -1.15
C PRO A 56 3.01 13.23 0.12
N PRO A 57 1.72 13.61 0.09
CA PRO A 57 1.05 14.10 1.29
C PRO A 57 1.17 13.05 2.39
N GLU A 58 1.21 13.51 3.64
CA GLU A 58 1.10 12.67 4.82
C GLU A 58 -0.28 11.99 4.81
N ARG A 59 -0.37 10.91 4.04
CA ARG A 59 -1.41 9.91 4.22
C ARG A 59 -0.91 9.07 5.36
N SER A 60 -1.68 8.98 6.44
CA SER A 60 -1.52 7.90 7.41
C SER A 60 -1.29 6.63 6.60
N SER A 61 -0.17 5.93 6.84
CA SER A 61 0.05 4.63 6.24
C SER A 61 -1.26 3.86 6.38
N ARG A 62 -1.76 3.27 5.29
CA ARG A 62 -2.97 2.43 5.39
C ARG A 62 -2.67 1.42 6.49
N VAL A 63 -3.31 1.57 7.64
CA VAL A 63 -3.11 0.64 8.75
C VAL A 63 -3.72 -0.66 8.26
N SER A 64 -2.87 -1.52 7.70
CA SER A 64 -3.26 -2.86 7.35
C SER A 64 -3.67 -3.52 8.65
N LYS A 65 -4.94 -3.90 8.74
CA LYS A 65 -5.45 -4.63 9.89
C LYS A 65 -4.54 -5.83 10.15
N VAL A 66 -3.78 -5.77 11.24
CA VAL A 66 -2.89 -6.87 11.63
C VAL A 66 -3.77 -7.96 12.19
N TRP A 67 -3.84 -9.08 11.48
CA TRP A 67 -4.59 -10.25 11.94
C TRP A 67 -3.70 -11.06 12.87
N PRO A 68 -4.24 -11.64 13.96
CA PRO A 68 -3.53 -12.62 14.76
C PRO A 68 -2.96 -13.76 13.88
N PRO A 69 -1.81 -14.36 14.24
CA PRO A 69 -1.18 -15.42 13.44
C PRO A 69 -2.13 -16.58 13.10
N LEU A 70 -2.99 -16.96 14.04
CA LEU A 70 -4.00 -18.00 13.86
C LEU A 70 -4.99 -17.67 12.73
N HIS A 71 -5.49 -16.43 12.68
CA HIS A 71 -6.41 -15.99 11.63
C HIS A 71 -5.72 -15.93 10.26
N GLN A 72 -4.45 -15.53 10.21
CA GLN A 72 -3.67 -15.55 8.97
C GLN A 72 -3.49 -16.98 8.44
N TYR A 73 -3.19 -17.93 9.33
CA TYR A 73 -3.03 -19.34 8.99
C TYR A 73 -4.32 -19.94 8.43
N ILE A 74 -5.45 -19.74 9.11
CA ILE A 74 -6.77 -20.20 8.65
C ILE A 74 -7.10 -19.62 7.27
N ARG A 75 -6.83 -18.32 7.08
CA ARG A 75 -7.09 -17.65 5.81
C ARG A 75 -6.21 -18.21 4.68
N ARG A 76 -4.93 -18.51 4.95
CA ARG A 76 -4.05 -19.16 3.97
C ARG A 76 -4.53 -20.57 3.62
N LEU A 77 -4.92 -21.36 4.62
CA LEU A 77 -5.47 -22.71 4.42
C LEU A 77 -6.71 -22.69 3.52
N LEU A 78 -7.66 -21.79 3.77
CA LEU A 78 -8.95 -21.76 3.06
C LEU A 78 -8.92 -21.04 1.71
N PHE A 79 -8.16 -19.96 1.57
CA PHE A 79 -8.20 -19.10 0.37
C PHE A 79 -7.00 -19.27 -0.56
N SER A 80 -5.89 -19.82 -0.09
CA SER A 80 -4.67 -19.97 -0.90
C SER A 80 -4.29 -21.43 -1.13
N ASN A 81 -4.55 -22.31 -0.17
CA ASN A 81 -4.10 -23.70 -0.23
C ASN A 81 -5.23 -24.69 -0.51
N LEU A 82 -6.50 -24.28 -0.49
CA LEU A 82 -7.64 -25.18 -0.67
C LEU A 82 -7.94 -25.35 -2.17
N ASP A 83 -7.48 -26.46 -2.72
CA ASP A 83 -7.71 -26.93 -4.09
C ASP A 83 -8.21 -28.36 -4.07
N LYS A 84 -8.73 -28.86 -5.20
CA LYS A 84 -9.30 -30.21 -5.33
C LYS A 84 -8.34 -31.32 -4.87
N SER A 85 -7.03 -31.14 -5.09
CA SER A 85 -5.98 -32.11 -4.70
C SER A 85 -5.54 -31.98 -3.25
N THR A 86 -5.68 -30.80 -2.64
CA THR A 86 -5.18 -30.50 -1.30
C THR A 86 -6.25 -30.58 -0.21
N VAL A 87 -7.53 -30.80 -0.58
CA VAL A 87 -8.67 -30.90 0.36
C VAL A 87 -8.36 -31.79 1.57
N GLN A 88 -7.82 -32.99 1.34
CA GLN A 88 -7.50 -33.93 2.42
C GLN A 88 -6.42 -33.40 3.37
N HIS A 89 -5.43 -32.67 2.84
CA HIS A 89 -4.43 -32.02 3.66
C HIS A 89 -5.02 -30.86 4.46
N VAL A 90 -5.81 -29.99 3.82
CA VAL A 90 -6.45 -28.85 4.49
C VAL A 90 -7.40 -29.32 5.59
N LEU A 91 -8.23 -30.34 5.33
CA LEU A 91 -9.13 -30.91 6.36
C LEU A 91 -8.36 -31.46 7.57
N ARG A 92 -7.22 -32.12 7.35
CA ARG A 92 -6.37 -32.59 8.45
C ARG A 92 -5.79 -31.44 9.27
N GLN A 93 -5.40 -30.34 8.64
CA GLN A 93 -4.91 -29.15 9.35
C GLN A 93 -6.03 -28.44 10.12
N LEU A 94 -7.23 -28.33 9.53
CA LEU A 94 -8.39 -27.72 10.19
C LEU A 94 -8.77 -28.46 11.49
N ARG A 95 -8.70 -29.80 11.50
CA ARG A 95 -8.99 -30.58 12.71
C ARG A 95 -7.98 -30.35 13.85
N LYS A 96 -6.75 -29.94 13.54
CA LYS A 96 -5.69 -29.66 14.53
C LYS A 96 -5.79 -28.27 15.15
N LEU A 97 -6.71 -27.42 14.68
CA LEU A 97 -6.86 -26.07 15.21
C LEU A 97 -7.47 -26.07 16.61
N PRO A 98 -7.11 -25.08 17.46
CA PRO A 98 -7.78 -24.85 18.73
C PRO A 98 -9.19 -24.26 18.47
N TRP A 99 -10.19 -25.13 18.30
CA TRP A 99 -11.55 -24.74 17.89
C TRP A 99 -12.19 -23.72 18.85
N ALA A 100 -11.98 -23.86 20.16
CA ALA A 100 -12.54 -22.95 21.16
C ALA A 100 -12.18 -21.47 20.92
N GLU A 101 -11.01 -21.19 20.35
CA GLU A 101 -10.53 -19.82 20.13
C GLU A 101 -10.87 -19.28 18.73
N CYS A 102 -11.07 -20.17 17.74
CA CYS A 102 -11.19 -19.76 16.34
C CYS A 102 -12.51 -20.13 15.65
N GLU A 103 -13.45 -20.78 16.34
CA GLU A 103 -14.73 -21.21 15.80
C GLU A 103 -15.49 -20.07 15.11
N GLN A 104 -15.67 -18.94 15.80
CA GLN A 104 -16.38 -17.78 15.25
C GLN A 104 -15.71 -17.23 13.97
N TYR A 105 -14.38 -17.23 13.93
CA TYR A 105 -13.61 -16.76 12.78
C TYR A 105 -13.66 -17.76 11.61
N LEU A 106 -13.62 -19.06 11.91
CA LEU A 106 -13.74 -20.14 10.92
C LEU A 106 -15.10 -20.08 10.24
N VAL A 107 -16.20 -20.03 11.02
CA VAL A 107 -17.56 -19.92 10.47
C VAL A 107 -17.69 -18.70 9.57
N LYS A 108 -17.21 -17.53 10.02
CA LYS A 108 -17.19 -16.31 9.21
C LYS A 108 -16.38 -16.47 7.92
N SER A 109 -15.26 -17.19 7.97
CA SER A 109 -14.40 -17.44 6.81
C SER A 109 -15.07 -18.37 5.80
N PHE A 110 -15.73 -19.45 6.25
CA PHE A 110 -16.48 -20.36 5.39
C PHE A 110 -17.69 -19.67 4.73
N LEU A 111 -18.45 -18.88 5.48
CA LEU A 111 -19.57 -18.10 4.93
C LEU A 111 -19.10 -17.08 3.89
N LYS A 112 -17.89 -16.53 4.05
CA LYS A 112 -17.29 -15.61 3.07
C LYS A 112 -16.86 -16.35 1.79
N VAL A 113 -16.36 -17.58 1.90
CA VAL A 113 -16.00 -18.41 0.72
C VAL A 113 -17.23 -18.69 -0.13
N HIS A 114 -18.39 -18.94 0.49
CA HIS A 114 -19.63 -19.24 -0.23
C HIS A 114 -20.15 -18.05 -1.06
N LYS A 115 -19.86 -16.80 -0.68
CA LYS A 115 -20.23 -15.59 -1.44
C LYS A 115 -19.28 -15.28 -2.62
N GLY A 116 -18.25 -16.10 -2.84
CA GLY A 116 -17.21 -15.89 -3.85
C GLY A 116 -17.41 -16.66 -5.16
N LYS A 117 -18.62 -17.18 -5.41
CA LYS A 117 -19.04 -17.73 -6.69
C LYS A 117 -20.34 -17.09 -7.13
#